data_AF-A0A349N8D3-F1
#
_entry.id   AF-A0A349N8D3-F1
#
_cell.length_a   1.000
_cell.length_b   1.000
_cell.length_c   1.000
_cell.angle_alpha   90.00
_cell.angle_beta   90.00
_cell.angle_gamma   90.00
#
_symmetry.space_group_name_H-M   'P 1'
#
loop_
_entity.id
_entity.type
_entity.pdbx_description
1 polymer ?
#
loop_
_entity_poly.entity_id
_entity_poly.type
_entity_poly.pdbx_seq_one_letter_code
_entity_poly.pdbx_strand_id
1 'polypeptide(L)' 'MKAPVRVAVTGAAGQISYSLLFRIAAGEMLGADQPVILQLLEITPALDALAGTVMEIEDCAFPLVAGIVQTD' A
#
# COMPACT_ATOMS: atom_id res chain seq x y z
N MET A 1 13.59 -8.04 12.24
CA MET A 1 12.92 -7.22 11.20
C MET A 1 13.52 -5.83 11.26
N LYS A 2 13.78 -5.21 10.10
CA LYS A 2 14.20 -3.81 10.03
C LYS A 2 13.09 -2.90 10.54
N ALA A 3 13.44 -1.67 10.92
CA ALA A 3 12.42 -0.66 11.22
C ALA A 3 11.56 -0.42 9.97
N PRO A 4 10.22 -0.31 10.09
CA PRO A 4 9.36 -0.05 8.95
C PRO A 4 9.70 1.28 8.27
N VAL A 5 9.67 1.30 6.94
CA VAL A 5 9.82 2.53 6.14
C VAL A 5 8.47 2.97 5.59
N ARG A 6 8.27 4.27 5.41
CA ARG A 6 7.02 4.82 4.87
C ARG A 6 7.15 4.98 3.37
N VAL A 7 6.17 4.48 2.62
CA VAL A 7 6.10 4.61 1.16
C VAL A 7 4.83 5.35 0.81
N ALA A 8 4.97 6.54 0.23
CA ALA A 8 3.84 7.30 -0.27
C ALA A 8 3.54 6.91 -1.73
N VAL A 9 2.28 6.60 -2.01
CA VAL A 9 1.77 6.31 -3.35
C VAL A 9 0.60 7.24 -3.62
N THR A 10 0.75 8.12 -4.60
CA THR A 10 -0.31 9.03 -5.07
C THR A 10 -1.08 8.39 -6.21
N GLY A 11 -2.36 8.75 -6.38
CA GLY A 11 -3.19 8.08 -7.38
C GLY A 11 -3.37 6.60 -7.00
N ALA A 12 -3.48 6.32 -5.70
CA ALA A 12 -3.41 4.98 -5.14
C ALA A 12 -4.58 4.06 -5.56
N ALA A 13 -5.71 4.62 -6.02
CA ALA A 13 -6.82 3.85 -6.59
C ALA A 13 -6.68 3.64 -8.12
N GLY A 14 -5.62 4.17 -8.73
CA GLY A 14 -5.35 4.02 -10.16
C GLY A 14 -4.87 2.62 -10.55
N GLN A 15 -5.04 2.26 -11.82
CA GLN A 15 -4.69 0.93 -12.37
C GLN A 15 -3.21 0.56 -12.21
N ILE A 16 -2.30 1.54 -12.35
CA ILE A 16 -0.87 1.31 -12.14
C ILE A 16 -0.60 1.01 -10.66
N SER A 17 -1.17 1.81 -9.76
CA SER A 17 -1.06 1.63 -8.32
C SER A 17 -1.62 0.29 -7.88
N TYR A 18 -2.75 -0.13 -8.44
CA TYR A 18 -3.35 -1.43 -8.18
C TYR A 18 -2.40 -2.59 -8.48
N SER A 19 -1.54 -2.51 -9.51
CA SER A 19 -0.51 -3.55 -9.74
C SER A 19 0.74 -3.35 -8.88
N LEU A 20 1.12 -2.09 -8.64
CA LEU A 20 2.35 -1.72 -7.92
C LEU A 20 2.26 -2.06 -6.42
N LEU A 21 1.12 -1.78 -5.78
CA LEU A 21 0.96 -1.87 -4.33
C LEU A 21 1.18 -3.29 -3.80
N PHE A 22 0.70 -4.32 -4.50
CA PHE A 22 0.91 -5.72 -4.09
C PHE A 22 2.38 -6.13 -4.21
N ARG A 23 3.12 -5.59 -5.19
CA ARG A 23 4.56 -5.85 -5.33
C ARG A 23 5.37 -5.17 -4.24
N ILE A 24 4.96 -3.97 -3.81
CA ILE A 24 5.55 -3.28 -2.65
C ILE A 24 5.26 -4.09 -1.38
N ALA A 25 4.00 -4.49 -1.17
CA ALA A 25 3.57 -5.26 -0.01
C ALA A 25 4.25 -6.65 0.09
N ALA A 26 4.53 -7.28 -1.05
CA ALA A 26 5.27 -8.54 -1.15
C ALA A 26 6.79 -8.40 -0.93
N GLY A 27 7.31 -7.16 -0.84
CA GLY A 27 8.73 -6.89 -0.62
C GLY A 27 9.59 -6.87 -1.89
N GLU A 28 9.00 -6.91 -3.09
CA GLU A 28 9.76 -6.92 -4.35
C GLU A 28 10.51 -5.60 -4.60
N MET A 29 10.04 -4.49 -4.03
CA MET A 29 10.65 -3.17 -4.22
C MET A 29 11.86 -2.94 -3.31
N LEU A 30 11.79 -3.35 -2.04
CA LEU A 30 12.76 -2.99 -1.00
C LEU A 30 13.45 -4.20 -0.34
N GLY A 31 13.07 -5.42 -0.72
CA GLY A 31 13.59 -6.67 -0.19
C GLY A 31 12.63 -7.37 0.77
N ALA A 32 12.82 -8.69 0.90
CA ALA A 32 11.96 -9.59 1.67
C ALA A 32 12.09 -9.44 3.22
N ASP A 33 12.92 -8.52 3.70
CA ASP A 33 13.18 -8.28 5.13
C ASP A 33 12.87 -6.85 5.59
N GLN A 34 12.28 -6.03 4.71
CA GLN A 34 11.97 -4.62 4.94
C GLN A 34 10.45 -4.40 5.09
N PRO A 35 9.94 -4.22 6.32
CA PRO A 35 8.55 -3.84 6.51
C PRO A 35 8.27 -2.44 5.96
N VAL A 36 7.02 -2.22 5.52
CA VAL A 36 6.55 -0.96 4.94
C VAL A 36 5.28 -0.49 5.63
N ILE A 37 5.12 0.83 5.69
CA ILE A 37 3.86 1.49 5.98
C ILE A 37 3.42 2.20 4.71
N LEU A 38 2.30 1.78 4.15
CA LEU A 38 1.74 2.37 2.94
C LEU A 38 1.01 3.68 3.29
N GLN A 39 1.39 4.79 2.66
CA GLN A 39 0.72 6.08 2.75
C GLN A 39 0.04 6.32 1.41
N LEU A 40 -1.26 6.08 1.34
CA LEU A 40 -2.02 6.06 0.10
C LEU A 40 -2.81 7.36 -0.04
N LEU A 41 -2.48 8.12 -1.07
CA LEU A 41 -3.10 9.41 -1.38
C LEU A 41 -3.98 9.29 -2.62
N GLU A 42 -5.22 9.77 -2.51
CA GLU A 42 -6.14 9.92 -3.63
C GLU A 42 -6.95 11.20 -3.55
N ILE A 43 -7.57 11.61 -4.65
CA ILE A 43 -8.58 12.67 -4.59
C ILE A 43 -9.81 12.19 -3.82
N THR A 44 -10.51 13.09 -3.11
CA THR A 44 -11.70 12.77 -2.31
C THR A 44 -12.73 11.89 -3.05
N PRO A 45 -13.05 12.12 -4.35
CA PRO A 45 -14.00 11.26 -5.09
C PRO A 45 -13.54 9.82 -5.31
N ALA A 46 -12.25 9.51 -5.15
CA ALA A 46 -11.67 8.20 -5.35
C ALA A 46 -11.41 7.43 -4.04
N LEU A 47 -11.74 8.01 -2.87
CA LEU A 47 -11.50 7.36 -1.57
C LEU A 47 -12.26 6.03 -1.40
N ASP A 48 -13.47 5.91 -1.94
CA ASP A 48 -14.21 4.64 -1.90
C ASP A 48 -13.51 3.54 -2.71
N ALA A 49 -12.95 3.89 -3.88
CA ALA A 49 -12.16 2.96 -4.68
C ALA A 49 -10.83 2.62 -4.00
N LEU A 50 -10.20 3.59 -3.32
CA LEU A 50 -9.01 3.36 -2.52
C LEU A 50 -9.28 2.41 -1.36
N ALA A 51 -10.42 2.55 -0.68
CA ALA A 51 -10.83 1.68 0.41
C ALA A 51 -10.92 0.21 -0.07
N GLY A 52 -11.46 -0.03 -1.28
CA GLY A 52 -11.46 -1.36 -1.89
C GLY A 52 -10.05 -1.93 -2.07
N THR A 53 -9.13 -1.13 -2.61
CA THR A 53 -7.72 -1.55 -2.76
C THR A 53 -7.08 -1.90 -1.40
N VAL A 54 -7.38 -1.13 -0.35
CA VAL A 54 -6.87 -1.40 1.00
C VAL A 54 -7.41 -2.71 1.56
N MET A 55 -8.71 -2.98 1.39
CA MET A 55 -9.31 -4.26 1.80
C MET A 55 -8.59 -5.44 1.15
N GLU A 56 -8.28 -5.35 -0.14
CA GLU A 56 -7.58 -6.42 -0.86
C GLU A 56 -6.13 -6.63 -0.36
N ILE A 57 -5.42 -5.57 0.00
CA ILE A 57 -4.08 -5.67 0.59
C ILE A 57 -4.14 -6.32 1.98
N GLU A 58 -5.14 -5.98 2.79
CA GLU A 58 -5.36 -6.59 4.12
C GLU A 58 -5.70 -8.08 4.00
N ASP A 59 -6.55 -8.47 3.05
CA ASP A 59 -6.92 -9.86 2.78
C ASP A 59 -5.74 -10.73 2.34
N CYS A 60 -4.74 -10.13 1.68
CA CYS A 60 -3.51 -10.83 1.31
C CYS A 60 -2.60 -11.17 2.50
N ALA A 61 -2.85 -10.59 3.68
CA ALA A 61 -2.10 -10.84 4.91
C ALA A 61 -0.56 -10.74 4.73
N PHE A 62 -0.10 -9.76 3.95
CA PHE A 62 1.33 -9.58 3.68
C PHE A 62 2.12 -9.32 4.97
N PRO A 63 3.11 -10.16 5.33
CA PRO A 63 3.83 -10.02 6.60
C PRO A 63 4.71 -8.76 6.67
N LEU A 64 5.00 -8.13 5.52
CA LEU A 64 5.81 -6.92 5.44
C LEU A 64 4.96 -5.64 5.53
N VAL A 65 3.63 -5.71 5.46
CA VAL A 65 2.77 -4.52 5.62
C VAL A 65 2.55 -4.28 7.11
N ALA A 66 3.29 -3.31 7.66
CA ALA A 66 3.21 -2.92 9.07
C ALA A 66 2.07 -1.93 9.36
N GLY A 67 1.49 -1.33 8.32
CA GLY A 67 0.35 -0.44 8.43
C GLY A 67 -0.02 0.22 7.11
N ILE A 68 -1.24 0.73 7.04
CA ILE A 68 -1.78 1.45 5.88
C ILE A 68 -2.44 2.73 6.41
N VAL A 69 -2.19 3.85 5.74
CA VAL A 69 -2.84 5.13 5.99
C VAL A 69 -3.44 5.60 4.67
N GLN A 70 -4.73 5.93 4.68
CA GLN A 70 -5.45 6.53 3.57
C GLN A 70 -5.66 8.02 3.84
N THR A 71 -5.47 8.88 2.85
CA THR A 71 -5.71 10.33 2.95
C THR A 71 -6.07 10.91 1.58
N ASP A 72 -6.68 12.09 1.57
CA ASP A 72 -6.77 12.99 0.43
C ASP A 72 -5.86 14.21 0.53
#